data_AF-A0A1Q7GTK3-F1
#
_entry.id   AF-A0A1Q7GTK3-F1
#
_cell.length_a   1.000
_cell.length_b   1.000
_cell.length_c   1.000
_cell.angle_alpha   90.00
_cell.angle_beta   90.00
_cell.angle_gamma   90.00
#
_symmetry.space_group_name_H-M   'P 1'
#
loop_
_entity.id
_entity.type
_entity.pdbx_description
1 polymer ?
#
loop_
_entity_poly.entity_id
_entity_poly.type
_entity_poly.pdbx_seq_one_letter_code
_entity_poly.pdbx_strand_id
1 'polypeptide(L)'
;MGKQAISVTLDADNIVWLKARTGAAGARSVSELLDQLITTVRQSRHAGPSRSVVGTVDIDPSDPLLAHADEVIRAMFDKSIGKPLMVRETSPESRVRRPSTKKRRG
;
A
#
# COMPACT_ATOMS: atom_id res chain seq x y z
N MET A 1 18.04 -0.70 15.62
CA MET A 1 18.50 -2.10 15.65
C MET A 1 19.34 -2.36 14.40
N GLY A 2 20.38 -3.19 14.49
CA GLY A 2 21.22 -3.53 13.34
C GLY A 2 20.47 -4.41 12.33
N LYS A 3 20.92 -4.41 11.07
CA LYS A 3 20.39 -5.31 10.04
C LYS A 3 20.85 -6.75 10.35
N GLN A 4 19.90 -7.66 10.52
CA GLN A 4 20.19 -9.09 10.70
C GLN A 4 20.11 -9.80 9.35
N ALA A 5 21.15 -10.52 8.97
CA ALA A 5 21.14 -11.34 7.77
C ALA A 5 20.30 -12.61 8.02
N ILE A 6 19.38 -12.88 7.11
CA ILE A 6 18.54 -14.09 7.10
C ILE A 6 18.55 -14.70 5.70
N SER A 7 18.46 -16.03 5.61
CA SER A 7 18.20 -16.74 4.37
C SER A 7 16.71 -16.98 4.22
N VAL A 8 16.19 -16.84 3.00
CA VAL A 8 14.79 -17.11 2.67
C VAL A 8 14.77 -18.00 1.43
N THR A 9 14.03 -19.10 1.51
CA THR A 9 13.80 -20.00 0.37
C THR A 9 12.48 -19.64 -0.27
N LEU A 10 12.51 -19.32 -1.56
CA LEU A 10 11.36 -18.95 -2.36
C LEU A 10 11.36 -19.76 -3.65
N ASP A 11 10.18 -19.94 -4.24
CA ASP A 11 10.05 -20.50 -5.58
C ASP A 11 10.84 -19.67 -6.62
N ALA A 12 11.32 -20.32 -7.68
CA ALA A 12 12.08 -19.69 -8.75
C ALA A 12 11.32 -18.52 -9.40
N ASP A 13 10.02 -18.66 -9.63
CA ASP A 13 9.19 -17.62 -10.24
C ASP A 13 9.11 -16.37 -9.36
N ASN A 14 9.03 -16.58 -8.04
CA ASN A 14 9.02 -15.48 -7.07
C ASN A 14 10.36 -14.73 -7.05
N ILE A 15 11.47 -15.45 -7.19
CA ILE A 15 12.81 -14.85 -7.25
C ILE A 15 12.95 -14.01 -8.52
N VAL A 16 12.48 -14.51 -9.67
CA VAL A 16 12.49 -13.78 -10.94
C VAL A 16 11.64 -12.51 -10.82
N TRP A 17 10.43 -12.63 -10.28
CA TRP A 17 9.54 -11.50 -10.05
C TRP A 17 10.18 -10.44 -9.13
N LEU A 18 10.79 -10.84 -8.01
CA LEU A 18 11.47 -9.95 -7.07
C LEU A 18 12.63 -9.17 -7.72
N LYS A 19 13.44 -9.85 -8.54
CA LYS A 19 14.54 -9.21 -9.27
C LYS A 19 14.02 -8.16 -10.27
N ALA A 20 13.03 -8.51 -11.08
CA ALA A 20 12.42 -7.58 -12.03
C ALA A 20 11.80 -6.37 -11.30
N ARG A 21 11.10 -6.62 -10.19
CA ARG A 21 10.46 -5.58 -9.38
C ARG A 21 11.47 -4.66 -8.70
N THR A 22 12.65 -5.16 -8.32
CA THR A 22 13.73 -4.35 -7.71
C THR A 22 14.17 -3.22 -8.64
N GLY A 23 14.37 -3.53 -9.93
CA GLY A 23 14.68 -2.53 -10.94
C GLY A 23 13.53 -1.54 -11.17
N ALA A 24 12.30 -2.05 -11.32
CA ALA A 24 11.13 -1.20 -11.55
C ALA A 24 10.79 -0.27 -10.36
N ALA A 25 11.06 -0.69 -9.13
CA ALA A 25 10.83 0.09 -7.92
C ALA A 25 11.99 1.03 -7.55
N GLY A 26 13.13 0.96 -8.26
CA GLY A 26 14.33 1.74 -7.94
C GLY A 26 15.01 1.35 -6.63
N ALA A 27 14.78 0.12 -6.14
CA ALA A 27 15.44 -0.38 -4.94
C ALA A 27 16.90 -0.77 -5.24
N ARG A 28 17.81 -0.57 -4.27
CA ARG A 28 19.25 -0.79 -4.48
C ARG A 28 19.62 -2.27 -4.41
N SER A 29 18.75 -3.11 -3.87
CA SER A 29 18.92 -4.55 -3.77
C SER A 29 17.59 -5.28 -3.58
N VAL A 30 17.58 -6.59 -3.88
CA VAL A 30 16.44 -7.47 -3.62
C VAL A 30 16.10 -7.52 -2.13
N SER A 31 17.12 -7.53 -1.27
CA SER A 31 16.94 -7.53 0.20
C SER A 31 16.26 -6.26 0.68
N GLU A 32 16.61 -5.10 0.12
CA GLU A 32 15.94 -3.82 0.44
C GLU A 32 14.48 -3.83 0.00
N LEU A 33 14.18 -4.30 -1.21
CA LEU A 33 12.79 -4.41 -1.68
C LEU A 33 11.98 -5.37 -0.79
N LEU A 34 12.55 -6.52 -0.43
CA LEU A 34 11.89 -7.49 0.43
C LEU A 34 11.62 -6.92 1.84
N ASP A 35 12.59 -6.20 2.41
CA ASP A 35 12.44 -5.52 3.69
C ASP A 35 11.35 -4.44 3.65
N GLN A 36 11.29 -3.66 2.56
CA GLN A 36 10.21 -2.69 2.33
C GLN A 36 8.84 -3.38 2.25
N LEU A 37 8.70 -4.44 1.45
CA LEU A 37 7.44 -5.19 1.34
C LEU A 37 6.96 -5.71 2.70
N ILE A 38 7.86 -6.33 3.47
CA ILE A 38 7.55 -6.85 4.81
C ILE A 38 7.18 -5.71 5.75
N THR A 39 7.92 -4.60 5.70
CA THR A 39 7.65 -3.41 6.52
C THR A 39 6.27 -2.83 6.20
N THR A 40 5.93 -2.67 4.92
CA THR A 40 4.61 -2.19 4.49
C THR A 40 3.50 -3.11 4.98
N VAL A 41 3.66 -4.43 4.89
CA VAL A 41 2.66 -5.39 5.41
C VAL A 41 2.54 -5.32 6.93
N ARG A 42 3.66 -5.14 7.65
CA ARG A 42 3.65 -4.99 9.12
C ARG A 42 2.97 -3.69 9.55
N GLN A 43 3.17 -2.61 8.79
CA GLN A 43 2.53 -1.32 9.02
C GLN A 43 1.05 -1.35 8.63
N SER A 44 0.69 -2.03 7.54
CA SER A 44 -0.71 -2.15 7.09
C SER A 44 -1.54 -3.10 7.96
N ARG A 45 -0.90 -4.00 8.74
CA ARG A 45 -1.58 -4.77 9.80
C ARG A 45 -2.08 -3.90 10.96
N HIS A 46 -1.65 -2.64 11.07
CA HIS A 46 -2.38 -1.63 11.83
C HIS A 46 -3.52 -1.03 10.96
N ALA A 47 -4.35 -1.89 10.37
CA ALA A 47 -5.73 -1.51 10.18
C ALA A 47 -6.22 -1.12 11.58
N GLY A 48 -6.72 0.11 11.74
CA GLY A 48 -7.15 0.63 13.03
C GLY A 48 -8.06 -0.36 13.79
N PRO A 49 -8.28 -0.14 15.10
CA PRO A 49 -9.00 -1.09 15.95
C PRO A 49 -10.22 -1.66 15.23
N SER A 50 -10.32 -3.01 15.19
CA SER A 50 -11.34 -3.74 14.44
C SER A 50 -12.69 -3.04 14.56
N ARG A 51 -13.12 -2.37 13.49
CA ARG A 51 -14.41 -1.70 13.47
C ARG A 51 -15.45 -2.72 13.09
N SER A 52 -16.41 -2.95 13.98
CA SER A 52 -17.63 -3.65 13.60
C SER A 52 -18.36 -2.78 12.58
N VAL A 53 -18.45 -3.26 11.35
CA VAL A 53 -19.24 -2.65 10.29
C VAL A 53 -20.51 -3.47 10.19
N VAL A 54 -21.64 -2.89 10.60
CA VAL A 54 -22.96 -3.45 10.35
C VAL A 54 -23.46 -2.86 9.05
N GLY A 55 -23.73 -3.71 8.07
CA GLY A 55 -24.25 -3.34 6.77
C GLY A 55 -24.94 -4.51 6.11
N THR A 56 -25.78 -4.22 5.13
CA THR A 56 -26.45 -5.23 4.30
C THR A 56 -25.58 -5.47 3.07
N VAL A 57 -25.35 -6.73 2.72
CA VAL A 57 -24.72 -7.11 1.46
C VAL A 57 -25.83 -7.60 0.54
N ASP A 58 -26.03 -6.90 -0.57
CA ASP A 58 -26.93 -7.36 -1.63
C ASP A 58 -26.18 -8.40 -2.46
N ILE A 59 -26.68 -9.64 -2.45
CA ILE A 59 -26.17 -10.74 -3.27
C ILE A 59 -27.00 -10.78 -4.55
N ASP A 60 -26.32 -10.88 -5.69
CA ASP A 60 -26.99 -11.04 -6.99
C ASP A 60 -27.87 -12.31 -6.95
N PRO A 61 -29.19 -12.20 -7.21
CA PRO A 61 -30.08 -13.36 -7.25
C PRO A 61 -29.67 -14.44 -8.25
N SER A 62 -28.88 -14.05 -9.26
CA SER A 62 -28.38 -14.93 -10.32
C SER A 62 -27.15 -15.75 -9.88
N ASP A 63 -26.46 -15.33 -8.82
CA ASP A 63 -25.31 -16.04 -8.25
C ASP A 63 -25.37 -16.05 -6.71
N PRO A 64 -26.35 -16.77 -6.13
CA PRO A 64 -26.55 -16.79 -4.68
C PRO A 64 -25.41 -17.50 -3.92
N LEU A 65 -24.65 -18.36 -4.61
CA LEU A 65 -23.51 -19.08 -4.04
C LEU A 65 -22.18 -18.34 -4.27
N LEU A 66 -22.21 -17.17 -4.90
CA LEU A 66 -21.02 -16.36 -5.22
C LEU A 66 -19.96 -17.14 -6.02
N ALA A 67 -20.38 -18.12 -6.81
CA ALA A 67 -19.47 -18.99 -7.56
C ALA A 67 -18.66 -18.20 -8.61
N HIS A 68 -19.19 -17.06 -9.06
CA HIS A 68 -18.58 -16.19 -10.08
C HIS A 68 -18.12 -14.85 -9.50
N ALA A 69 -18.16 -14.67 -8.17
CA ALA A 69 -17.81 -13.41 -7.52
C ALA A 69 -16.37 -12.98 -7.85
N ASP A 70 -15.44 -13.92 -7.95
CA ASP A 70 -14.04 -13.65 -8.30
C ASP A 70 -13.90 -13.02 -9.69
N GLU A 71 -14.65 -13.53 -10.67
CA GLU A 71 -14.64 -13.00 -12.05
C GLU A 71 -15.22 -11.59 -12.09
N VAL A 72 -16.31 -11.36 -11.36
CA VAL A 72 -16.95 -10.05 -11.24
C VAL A 72 -16.00 -9.04 -10.59
N ILE A 73 -15.32 -9.41 -9.49
CA ILE A 73 -14.36 -8.53 -8.81
C ILE A 73 -13.17 -8.21 -9.73
N ARG A 74 -12.62 -9.20 -10.44
CA ARG A 74 -11.55 -8.98 -11.41
C ARG A 74 -11.98 -8.02 -12.52
N ALA A 75 -13.17 -8.21 -13.09
CA ALA A 75 -13.71 -7.33 -14.12
C ALA A 75 -13.93 -5.89 -13.60
N MET A 76 -14.38 -5.73 -12.35
CA MET A 76 -14.49 -4.40 -11.72
C MET A 76 -13.12 -3.75 -11.52
N PHE A 77 -12.13 -4.53 -11.09
CA PHE A 77 -10.77 -4.06 -10.89
C PHE A 77 -10.14 -3.62 -12.22
N ASP A 78 -10.25 -4.43 -13.26
CA ASP A 78 -9.73 -4.11 -14.60
C ASP A 78 -10.38 -2.81 -15.15
N LYS A 79 -11.69 -2.65 -14.96
CA LYS A 79 -12.40 -1.40 -15.30
C LYS A 79 -11.94 -0.19 -14.49
N SER A 80 -11.41 -0.41 -13.28
CA SER A 80 -10.93 0.66 -12.40
C SER A 80 -9.53 1.16 -12.78
N ILE A 81 -8.68 0.30 -13.37
CA ILE A 81 -7.32 0.65 -13.83
C ILE A 81 -7.36 1.79 -14.85
N GLY A 82 -8.41 1.86 -15.68
CA GLY A 82 -8.57 2.90 -16.70
C GLY A 82 -9.13 4.23 -16.21
N LYS A 83 -9.53 4.35 -14.93
CA LYS A 83 -10.15 5.59 -14.40
C LYS A 83 -9.10 6.45 -13.68
N PRO A 84 -8.90 7.72 -14.06
CA PRO A 84 -8.01 8.61 -13.32
C PRO A 84 -8.58 8.84 -11.91
N LEU A 85 -7.85 8.38 -10.90
CA LEU A 85 -8.23 8.51 -9.50
C LEU A 85 -7.80 9.91 -9.01
N MET A 86 -8.73 10.87 -8.99
CA MET A 86 -8.48 12.19 -8.38
C MET A 86 -8.51 12.06 -6.86
N VAL A 87 -7.34 11.87 -6.25
CA VAL A 87 -7.16 11.98 -4.79
C VAL A 87 -7.10 13.46 -4.43
N ARG A 88 -8.07 13.96 -3.65
CA ARG A 88 -7.92 15.23 -2.95
C ARG A 88 -7.07 14.97 -1.71
N GLU A 89 -5.76 15.16 -1.83
CA GLU A 89 -4.88 15.19 -0.66
C GLU A 89 -5.22 16.44 0.16
N THR A 90 -5.72 16.24 1.38
CA THR A 90 -5.68 17.31 2.40
C THR A 90 -4.22 17.56 2.72
N SER A 91 -3.67 18.63 2.14
CA SER A 91 -2.33 19.10 2.43
C SER A 91 -2.17 19.23 3.94
N PRO A 92 -1.20 18.54 4.59
CA PRO A 92 -0.92 18.80 5.98
C PRO A 92 -0.44 20.24 6.08
N GLU A 93 -1.14 21.09 6.85
CA GLU A 93 -0.66 22.42 7.19
C GLU A 93 0.64 22.27 7.99
N SER A 94 1.78 22.24 7.31
CA SER A 94 3.08 22.36 7.96
C SER A 94 3.20 23.80 8.45
N ARG A 95 2.76 24.05 9.68
CA ARG A 95 2.95 25.32 10.38
C ARG A 95 4.42 25.47 10.73
N VAL A 96 5.24 25.81 9.74
CA VAL A 96 6.62 26.24 9.95
C VAL A 96 6.55 27.58 10.67
N ARG A 97 6.75 27.56 11.99
CA ARG A 97 6.98 28.79 12.78
C ARG A 97 8.25 29.45 12.25
N ARG A 98 8.10 30.55 11.50
CA ARG A 98 9.22 31.43 11.14
C ARG A 98 9.77 32.06 12.43
N PRO A 99 11.09 32.02 12.69
CA PRO A 99 11.66 32.76 13.81
C PRO A 99 11.56 34.26 13.52
N SER A 100 11.06 35.02 14.50
CA SER A 100 10.94 36.48 14.40
C SER A 100 12.32 37.12 14.45
N THR A 101 12.69 37.80 13.37
CA THR A 101 13.93 38.57 13.28
C THR A 101 13.82 39.81 14.16
N LYS A 102 14.49 39.77 15.32
CA LYS A 102 14.63 40.89 16.25
C LYS A 102 15.38 42.06 15.57
N LYS A 103 14.67 43.13 15.23
CA LYS A 103 15.29 44.39 14.77
C LYS A 103 15.75 45.20 15.99
N ARG A 104 17.07 45.27 16.22
CA ARG A 104 17.72 46.33 17.01
C ARG A 104 17.80 47.59 16.16
N ARG A 105 17.16 48.68 16.61
CA ARG A 105 17.50 50.10 16.42
C ARG A 105 16.82 50.80 17.62
N GLY A 106 17.47 51.59 18.45
CA GLY A 106 18.47 52.62 18.20
C GLY A 106 17.95 53.81 18.99
#